data_AF-A0A2V2EGA5-F1
#
_entry.id   AF-A0A2V2EGA5-F1
#
_cell.length_a   1.000
_cell.length_b   1.000
_cell.length_c   1.000
_cell.angle_alpha   90.00
_cell.angle_beta   90.00
_cell.angle_gamma   90.00
#
_symmetry.space_group_name_H-M   'P 1'
#
loop_
_entity.id
_entity.type
_entity.pdbx_description
1 polymer ?
#
loop_
_entity_poly.entity_id
_entity_poly.type
_entity_poly.pdbx_seq_one_letter_code
_entity_poly.pdbx_strand_id
1 'polypeptide(L)'
;MPDFTPAPPTPKPTAAQKLSPPVRGEVIWGFAVNELIYSRTLDQWTTHTGVDVAAPKGSEVYAVFAGTVTEIFTDDSLGVMVEVKGANDMIAVYGNLKAEPPVKVGARINAGDIVGYVGDTAVSECGDKSHVHFELLKDEKYVDPQSYVLFIKELEG
;
A
#
# COMPACT_ATOMS: atom_id res chain seq x y z
N MET A 1 13.43 -53.69 20.49
CA MET A 1 12.20 -53.16 19.88
C MET A 1 12.58 -51.85 19.21
N PRO A 2 12.21 -51.60 17.95
CA PRO A 2 12.50 -50.31 17.32
C PRO A 2 11.62 -49.23 17.94
N ASP A 3 12.27 -48.15 18.37
CA ASP A 3 11.68 -46.97 18.99
C ASP A 3 11.03 -46.12 17.89
N PHE A 4 9.70 -46.03 17.89
CA PHE A 4 8.96 -45.13 17.01
C PHE A 4 8.73 -43.83 17.76
N THR A 5 9.72 -42.95 17.76
CA THR A 5 9.49 -41.56 18.16
C THR A 5 8.62 -40.91 17.08
N PRO A 6 7.38 -40.48 17.35
CA PRO A 6 6.58 -39.78 16.37
C PRO A 6 7.28 -38.47 16.00
N ALA A 7 7.38 -38.19 14.70
CA ALA A 7 7.88 -36.91 14.21
C ALA A 7 7.06 -35.75 14.84
N PRO A 8 7.68 -34.59 15.12
CA PRO A 8 6.97 -33.43 15.62
C PRO A 8 5.80 -33.09 14.68
N PRO A 9 4.63 -32.70 15.22
CA PRO A 9 3.53 -32.28 14.37
C PRO A 9 4.00 -31.09 13.52
N THR A 10 3.86 -31.22 12.20
CA THR A 10 4.01 -30.10 11.26
C THR A 10 3.15 -28.93 11.75
N PRO A 11 3.70 -27.70 11.85
CA PRO A 11 2.91 -26.56 12.25
C PRO A 11 1.76 -26.38 11.24
N LYS A 12 0.53 -26.33 11.77
CA LYS A 12 -0.66 -25.97 10.98
C LYS A 12 -0.43 -24.61 10.32
N PRO A 13 -0.90 -24.39 9.09
CA PRO A 13 -0.86 -23.07 8.46
C PRO A 13 -1.51 -22.06 9.40
N THR A 14 -0.70 -21.16 9.94
CA THR A 14 -1.19 -20.05 10.77
C THR A 14 -1.97 -19.13 9.85
N ALA A 15 -3.15 -18.67 10.27
CA ALA A 15 -3.94 -17.71 9.52
C ALA A 15 -3.03 -16.58 9.00
N ALA A 16 -3.11 -16.29 7.70
CA ALA A 16 -2.25 -15.28 7.06
C ALA A 16 -2.29 -13.99 7.88
N GLN A 17 -1.17 -13.66 8.53
CA GLN A 17 -1.07 -12.47 9.34
C GLN A 17 -1.06 -11.27 8.39
N LYS A 18 -2.03 -10.36 8.54
CA LYS A 18 -2.10 -9.14 7.72
C LYS A 18 -0.81 -8.33 7.85
N LEU A 19 -0.38 -7.74 6.74
CA LEU A 19 0.82 -6.92 6.66
C LEU A 19 0.65 -5.59 7.42
N SER A 20 1.78 -4.97 7.75
CA SER A 20 1.79 -3.63 8.37
C SER A 20 1.47 -2.56 7.31
N PRO A 21 0.79 -1.47 7.69
CA PRO A 21 0.41 -0.42 6.74
C PRO A 21 1.60 0.45 6.32
N PRO A 22 1.53 1.09 5.13
CA PRO A 22 2.58 1.96 4.62
C PRO A 22 2.77 3.23 5.46
N VAL A 23 1.70 3.68 6.13
CA VAL A 23 1.72 4.77 7.11
C VAL A 23 0.80 4.41 8.28
N ARG A 24 1.05 5.02 9.45
CA ARG A 24 0.13 4.92 10.58
C ARG A 24 -1.00 5.93 10.41
N GLY A 25 -2.05 5.50 9.73
CA GLY A 25 -3.19 6.33 9.39
C GLY A 25 -4.46 5.53 9.14
N GLU A 26 -5.54 6.26 9.01
CA GLU A 26 -6.87 5.73 8.67
C GLU A 26 -7.09 5.81 7.16
N VAL A 27 -7.84 4.85 6.62
CA VAL A 27 -8.28 4.92 5.23
C VAL A 27 -9.37 5.97 5.10
N ILE A 28 -9.12 7.01 4.31
CA ILE A 28 -10.05 8.11 4.06
C ILE A 28 -10.74 8.02 2.69
N TRP A 29 -10.13 7.31 1.74
CA TRP A 29 -10.73 6.98 0.45
C TRP A 29 -10.48 5.50 0.12
N GLY A 30 -11.55 4.75 -0.12
CA GLY A 30 -11.51 3.30 -0.23
C GLY A 30 -11.27 2.81 -1.66
N PHE A 31 -10.85 1.55 -1.77
CA PHE A 31 -10.68 0.85 -3.04
C PHE A 31 -12.03 0.62 -3.72
N ALA A 32 -12.14 1.02 -4.99
CA ALA A 32 -13.39 0.99 -5.74
C ALA A 32 -13.13 0.79 -7.24
N VAL A 33 -12.77 -0.42 -7.66
CA VAL A 33 -12.61 -0.76 -9.10
C VAL A 33 -13.88 -1.31 -9.74
N ASN A 34 -14.80 -1.85 -8.95
CA ASN A 34 -16.06 -2.44 -9.41
C ASN A 34 -17.30 -1.62 -9.02
N GLU A 35 -17.09 -0.47 -8.38
CA GLU A 35 -18.14 0.43 -7.92
C GLU A 35 -17.67 1.88 -8.06
N LEU A 36 -18.62 2.81 -8.03
CA LEU A 36 -18.31 4.22 -8.08
C LEU A 36 -18.27 4.79 -6.67
N ILE A 37 -17.20 5.54 -6.39
CA ILE A 37 -17.04 6.34 -5.19
C ILE A 37 -16.97 7.82 -5.58
N TYR A 38 -17.58 8.67 -4.77
CA TYR A 38 -17.62 10.11 -5.06
C TYR A 38 -16.26 10.74 -4.72
N SER A 39 -15.64 11.39 -5.72
CA SER A 39 -14.45 12.22 -5.55
C SER A 39 -14.87 13.65 -5.23
N ARG A 40 -14.43 14.17 -4.08
CA ARG A 40 -14.66 15.58 -3.71
C ARG A 40 -13.84 16.53 -4.56
N THR A 41 -12.60 16.16 -4.87
CA THR A 41 -11.68 16.97 -5.68
C THR A 41 -12.22 17.18 -7.10
N LEU A 42 -12.75 16.12 -7.71
CA LEU A 42 -13.25 16.15 -9.09
C LEU A 42 -14.75 16.49 -9.19
N ASP A 43 -15.46 16.52 -8.06
CA ASP A 43 -16.92 16.70 -7.97
C ASP A 43 -17.70 15.71 -8.86
N GLN A 44 -17.25 14.44 -8.89
CA GLN A 44 -17.86 13.39 -9.71
C GLN A 44 -17.70 12.00 -9.11
N TRP A 45 -18.50 11.06 -9.60
CA TRP A 45 -18.38 9.64 -9.27
C TRP A 45 -17.30 8.98 -10.14
N THR A 46 -16.32 8.33 -9.51
CA THR A 46 -15.17 7.71 -10.17
C THR A 46 -14.85 6.36 -9.55
N THR A 47 -13.96 5.60 -10.19
CA THR A 47 -13.29 4.44 -9.59
C THR A 47 -12.03 4.88 -8.84
N HIS A 48 -11.53 4.00 -7.97
CA HIS A 48 -10.29 4.20 -7.22
C HIS A 48 -9.51 2.88 -7.13
N THR A 49 -8.27 2.87 -7.63
CA THR A 49 -7.42 1.67 -7.80
C THR A 49 -6.61 1.30 -6.56
N GLY A 50 -6.64 2.15 -5.53
CA GLY A 50 -5.94 1.95 -4.27
C GLY A 50 -6.79 2.35 -3.07
N VAL A 51 -6.10 2.67 -1.99
CA VAL A 51 -6.69 3.31 -0.80
C VAL A 51 -5.87 4.54 -0.45
N ASP A 52 -6.55 5.59 0.00
CA ASP A 52 -5.89 6.77 0.54
C ASP A 52 -5.83 6.65 2.04
N VAL A 53 -4.61 6.73 2.58
CA VAL A 53 -4.36 6.58 4.00
C VAL A 53 -3.88 7.90 4.56
N ALA A 54 -4.69 8.51 5.44
CA ALA A 54 -4.42 9.83 5.99
C ALA A 54 -3.12 9.83 6.81
N ALA A 55 -2.21 10.75 6.46
CA ALA A 55 -0.98 10.96 7.18
C ALA A 55 -0.48 12.39 6.93
N PRO A 56 0.15 13.05 7.92
CA PRO A 56 0.70 14.39 7.70
C PRO A 56 1.72 14.44 6.55
N LYS A 57 1.74 15.56 5.82
CA LYS A 57 2.76 15.82 4.81
C LYS A 57 4.16 15.67 5.40
N GLY A 58 5.01 14.92 4.71
CA GLY A 58 6.37 14.60 5.15
C GLY A 58 6.48 13.41 6.10
N SER A 59 5.39 12.76 6.49
CA SER A 59 5.46 11.47 7.18
C SER A 59 6.19 10.43 6.33
N GLU A 60 6.97 9.59 7.00
CA GLU A 60 7.65 8.46 6.37
C GLU A 60 6.63 7.45 5.84
N VAL A 61 6.85 7.00 4.60
CA VAL A 61 6.08 5.94 3.95
C VAL A 61 6.95 4.70 3.91
N TYR A 62 6.45 3.59 4.44
CA TYR A 62 7.19 2.35 4.61
C TYR A 62 6.75 1.27 3.63
N ALA A 63 7.67 0.41 3.24
CA ALA A 63 7.38 -0.76 2.42
C ALA A 63 6.51 -1.76 3.19
N VAL A 64 5.38 -2.16 2.62
CA VAL A 64 4.47 -3.14 3.25
C VAL A 64 5.03 -4.57 3.25
N PHE A 65 5.96 -4.87 2.33
CA PHE A 65 6.65 -6.15 2.21
C PHE A 65 8.06 -5.95 1.63
N ALA A 66 8.90 -6.98 1.74
CA ALA A 66 10.21 -6.98 1.09
C ALA A 66 10.09 -7.18 -0.42
N GLY A 67 10.92 -6.48 -1.19
CA GLY A 67 10.84 -6.48 -2.65
C GLY A 67 11.96 -5.72 -3.33
N THR A 68 11.77 -5.43 -4.61
CA THR A 68 12.66 -4.60 -5.42
C THR A 68 11.87 -3.44 -6.00
N VAL A 69 12.44 -2.23 -5.91
CA VAL A 69 11.88 -1.05 -6.59
C VAL A 69 11.99 -1.26 -8.09
N THR A 70 10.87 -1.37 -8.78
CA THR A 70 10.80 -1.62 -10.22
C THR A 70 10.68 -0.33 -11.01
N GLU A 71 9.99 0.67 -10.47
CA GLU A 71 9.78 1.94 -11.15
C GLU A 71 9.63 3.10 -10.15
N ILE A 72 10.02 4.29 -10.60
CA ILE A 72 9.74 5.56 -9.94
C ILE A 72 9.30 6.51 -11.04
N PHE A 73 8.06 6.97 -11.00
CA PHE A 73 7.45 7.74 -12.07
C PHE A 73 6.53 8.83 -11.52
N THR A 74 6.05 9.70 -12.39
CA THR A 74 5.04 10.72 -12.05
C THR A 74 3.81 10.46 -12.88
N ASP A 75 2.71 10.16 -12.21
CA ASP A 75 1.39 10.09 -12.80
C ASP A 75 0.75 11.48 -12.79
N ASP A 76 0.09 11.85 -13.88
CA ASP A 76 -0.52 13.18 -14.04
C ASP A 76 -1.67 13.44 -13.04
N SER A 77 -2.27 12.38 -12.48
CA SER A 77 -3.36 12.45 -11.50
C SER A 77 -2.91 12.18 -10.07
N LEU A 78 -2.13 11.10 -9.88
CA LEU A 78 -1.75 10.55 -8.58
C LEU A 78 -0.35 10.99 -8.12
N GLY A 79 0.35 11.78 -8.94
CA GLY A 79 1.60 12.43 -8.60
C GLY A 79 2.80 11.48 -8.59
N VAL A 80 3.77 11.72 -7.72
CA VAL A 80 4.98 10.90 -7.68
C VAL A 80 4.70 9.55 -7.05
N MET A 81 5.09 8.51 -7.79
CA MET A 81 4.82 7.11 -7.47
C MET A 81 6.11 6.28 -7.40
N VAL A 82 6.12 5.32 -6.49
CA VAL A 82 7.15 4.28 -6.36
C VAL A 82 6.48 2.92 -6.47
N GLU A 83 6.97 2.07 -7.38
CA GLU A 83 6.51 0.69 -7.53
C GLU A 83 7.51 -0.27 -6.91
N VAL A 84 7.01 -1.22 -6.11
CA VAL A 84 7.80 -2.27 -5.47
C VAL A 84 7.22 -3.64 -5.83
N LYS A 85 8.02 -4.47 -6.50
CA LYS A 85 7.68 -5.86 -6.77
C LYS A 85 8.18 -6.78 -5.66
N GLY A 86 7.24 -7.51 -5.05
CA GLY A 86 7.49 -8.48 -3.98
C GLY A 86 7.46 -9.93 -4.47
N ALA A 87 7.30 -10.85 -3.52
CA ALA A 87 7.10 -12.28 -3.79
C ALA A 87 5.63 -12.58 -4.18
N ASN A 88 5.38 -13.76 -4.76
CA ASN A 88 4.05 -14.25 -5.14
C ASN A 88 3.28 -13.29 -6.05
N ASP A 89 3.98 -12.67 -7.01
CA ASP A 89 3.41 -11.75 -7.99
C ASP A 89 2.63 -10.57 -7.37
N MET A 90 3.03 -10.19 -6.16
CA MET A 90 2.54 -9.01 -5.46
C MET A 90 3.33 -7.77 -5.89
N ILE A 91 2.62 -6.70 -6.21
CA ILE A 91 3.20 -5.38 -6.49
C ILE A 91 2.51 -4.37 -5.59
N ALA A 92 3.30 -3.50 -4.97
CA ALA A 92 2.81 -2.39 -4.14
C ALA A 92 3.21 -1.08 -4.81
N VAL A 93 2.24 -0.17 -4.97
CA VAL A 93 2.47 1.17 -5.52
C VAL A 93 2.19 2.19 -4.44
N TYR A 94 3.11 3.12 -4.24
CA TYR A 94 3.01 4.20 -3.27
C TYR A 94 2.97 5.51 -4.03
N GLY A 95 1.82 6.17 -4.05
CA GLY A 95 1.57 7.43 -4.75
C GLY A 95 1.35 8.62 -3.81
N ASN A 96 1.11 9.78 -4.40
CA ASN A 96 1.08 11.08 -3.70
C ASN A 96 2.34 11.34 -2.86
N LEU A 97 3.51 10.90 -3.34
CA LEU A 97 4.78 11.06 -2.62
C LEU A 97 5.39 12.44 -2.85
N LYS A 98 6.33 12.84 -1.99
CA LYS A 98 7.21 13.98 -2.28
C LYS A 98 8.00 13.74 -3.58
N ALA A 99 8.35 14.85 -4.24
CA ALA A 99 9.02 14.86 -5.53
C ALA A 99 10.30 14.01 -5.62
N GLU A 100 11.02 13.84 -4.51
CA GLU A 100 12.29 13.11 -4.46
C GLU A 100 12.22 11.96 -3.43
N PRO A 101 11.78 10.76 -3.83
CA PRO A 101 11.83 9.58 -2.98
C PRO A 101 13.29 9.20 -2.62
N PRO A 102 13.56 8.66 -1.41
CA PRO A 102 14.91 8.31 -0.98
C PRO A 102 15.43 6.98 -1.59
N VAL A 103 14.67 6.36 -2.49
CA VAL A 103 14.97 5.07 -3.12
C VAL A 103 15.31 5.24 -4.60
N LYS A 104 15.85 4.18 -5.22
CA LYS A 104 16.21 4.15 -6.64
C LYS A 104 15.69 2.87 -7.28
N VAL A 105 15.37 2.93 -8.57
CA VAL A 105 15.04 1.74 -9.37
C VAL A 105 16.15 0.69 -9.26
N GLY A 106 15.76 -0.56 -9.06
CA GLY A 106 16.64 -1.70 -8.82
C GLY A 106 17.08 -1.89 -7.36
N ALA A 107 16.74 -0.96 -6.45
CA ALA A 107 17.04 -1.12 -5.04
C ALA A 107 16.22 -2.26 -4.42
N ARG A 108 16.88 -3.10 -3.62
CA ARG A 108 16.20 -4.09 -2.76
C ARG A 108 15.80 -3.40 -1.46
N ILE A 109 14.56 -3.64 -1.03
CA ILE A 109 14.00 -3.10 0.20
C ILE A 109 13.38 -4.22 1.03
N ASN A 110 13.43 -4.07 2.34
CA ASN A 110 12.77 -4.95 3.30
C ASN A 110 11.42 -4.36 3.71
N ALA A 111 10.55 -5.20 4.28
CA ALA A 111 9.33 -4.70 4.93
C ALA A 111 9.72 -3.72 6.06
N GLY A 112 9.09 -2.55 6.07
CA GLY A 112 9.38 -1.48 7.03
C GLY A 112 10.49 -0.51 6.61
N ASP A 113 11.17 -0.72 5.48
CA ASP A 113 12.11 0.26 4.94
C ASP A 113 11.35 1.47 4.37
N ILE A 114 11.95 2.66 4.46
CA ILE A 114 11.35 3.89 3.93
C ILE A 114 11.42 3.87 2.39
N VAL A 115 10.28 4.01 1.74
CA VAL A 115 10.14 4.11 0.27
C VAL A 115 9.88 5.52 -0.21
N GLY A 116 9.43 6.39 0.68
CA GLY A 116 9.03 7.75 0.33
C GLY A 116 8.62 8.56 1.54
N TYR A 117 8.11 9.75 1.24
CA TYR A 117 7.49 10.63 2.23
C TYR A 117 6.18 11.12 1.66
N VAL A 118 5.16 11.25 2.51
CA VAL A 118 3.86 11.81 2.12
C VAL A 118 4.05 13.19 1.49
N GLY A 119 3.50 13.37 0.30
CA GLY A 119 3.61 14.57 -0.51
C GLY A 119 2.30 15.34 -0.63
N ASP A 120 2.21 16.05 -1.73
CA ASP A 120 1.08 16.87 -2.18
C ASP A 120 1.08 16.96 -3.71
N THR A 121 1.47 15.87 -4.36
CA THR A 121 1.66 15.81 -5.82
C THR A 121 0.46 15.22 -6.55
N ALA A 122 -0.43 14.51 -5.85
CA ALA A 122 -1.65 13.96 -6.44
C ALA A 122 -2.70 15.07 -6.60
N VAL A 123 -2.86 15.58 -7.82
CA VAL A 123 -3.82 16.65 -8.12
C VAL A 123 -5.27 16.17 -8.07
N SER A 124 -5.53 14.90 -8.37
CA SER A 124 -6.89 14.33 -8.38
C SER A 124 -7.42 14.00 -6.97
N GLU A 125 -6.54 14.03 -5.96
CA GLU A 125 -6.86 13.69 -4.56
C GLU A 125 -6.58 14.88 -3.61
N CYS A 126 -6.14 16.02 -4.13
CA CYS A 126 -5.69 17.15 -3.32
C CYS A 126 -6.78 17.85 -2.49
N GLY A 127 -8.06 17.60 -2.78
CA GLY A 127 -9.20 18.13 -2.01
C GLY A 127 -9.44 17.44 -0.68
N ASP A 128 -8.83 16.28 -0.43
CA ASP A 128 -8.95 15.53 0.82
C ASP A 128 -7.77 15.81 1.78
N LYS A 129 -7.81 15.20 2.97
CA LYS A 129 -6.70 15.32 3.95
C LYS A 129 -5.40 14.79 3.32
N SER A 130 -4.25 15.36 3.68
CA SER A 130 -2.94 14.81 3.26
C SER A 130 -2.86 13.31 3.57
N HIS A 131 -2.41 12.54 2.59
CA HIS A 131 -2.47 11.08 2.59
C HIS A 131 -1.38 10.50 1.69
N VAL A 132 -1.13 9.19 1.84
CA VAL A 132 -0.47 8.39 0.82
C VAL A 132 -1.54 7.66 0.02
N HIS A 133 -1.40 7.65 -1.30
CA HIS A 133 -2.19 6.78 -2.17
C HIS A 133 -1.49 5.41 -2.21
N PHE A 134 -2.19 4.34 -1.89
CA PHE A 134 -1.59 3.00 -1.80
C PHE A 134 -2.36 1.98 -2.61
N GLU A 135 -1.69 1.40 -3.60
CA GLU A 135 -2.24 0.34 -4.43
C GLU A 135 -1.56 -0.99 -4.16
N LEU A 136 -2.32 -2.05 -4.40
CA LEU A 136 -1.82 -3.40 -4.34
C LEU A 136 -2.30 -4.16 -5.57
N LEU A 137 -1.37 -4.80 -6.26
CA LEU A 137 -1.67 -5.69 -7.36
C LEU A 137 -1.24 -7.11 -6.99
N LYS A 138 -2.03 -8.08 -7.43
CA LYS A 138 -1.72 -9.50 -7.37
C LYS A 138 -2.07 -10.13 -8.70
N ASP A 139 -1.15 -10.90 -9.26
CA ASP A 139 -1.33 -11.51 -10.59
C ASP A 139 -1.72 -10.45 -11.64
N GLU A 140 -1.04 -9.28 -11.59
CA GLU A 140 -1.25 -8.11 -12.47
C GLU A 140 -2.63 -7.44 -12.36
N LYS A 141 -3.40 -7.74 -11.31
CA LYS A 141 -4.73 -7.15 -11.07
C LYS A 141 -4.75 -6.36 -9.79
N TYR A 142 -5.35 -5.17 -9.84
CA TYR A 142 -5.65 -4.39 -8.64
C TYR A 142 -6.55 -5.18 -7.69
N VAL A 143 -6.12 -5.26 -6.44
CA VAL A 143 -6.84 -5.92 -5.35
C VAL A 143 -7.00 -4.95 -4.19
N ASP A 144 -8.08 -5.11 -3.44
CA ASP A 144 -8.33 -4.30 -2.25
C ASP A 144 -7.17 -4.43 -1.23
N PRO A 145 -6.41 -3.35 -0.96
CA PRO A 145 -5.33 -3.35 0.01
C PRO A 145 -5.78 -3.75 1.42
N GLN A 146 -7.03 -3.44 1.82
CA GLN A 146 -7.56 -3.74 3.16
C GLN A 146 -7.72 -5.25 3.42
N SER A 147 -7.72 -6.06 2.37
CA SER A 147 -7.71 -7.53 2.45
C SER A 147 -6.35 -8.09 2.89
N TYR A 148 -5.26 -7.37 2.61
CA TYR A 148 -3.88 -7.82 2.84
C TYR A 148 -3.17 -7.05 3.96
N VAL A 149 -3.51 -5.78 4.13
CA VAL A 149 -2.85 -4.85 5.05
C VAL A 149 -3.79 -4.50 6.21
N LEU A 150 -3.25 -4.43 7.42
CA LEU A 150 -3.99 -4.04 8.61
C LEU A 150 -3.95 -2.52 8.79
N PHE A 151 -4.92 -1.82 8.19
CA PHE A 151 -5.12 -0.40 8.46
C PHE A 151 -5.82 -0.17 9.79
N ILE A 152 -5.54 0.98 10.40
CA ILE A 152 -6.29 1.44 11.58
C ILE A 152 -7.71 1.77 11.09
N LYS A 153 -8.70 1.21 11.78
CA LYS A 153 -10.09 1.63 11.66
C LYS A 153 -10.38 2.54 12.84
N GLU A 154 -11.16 3.60 12.63
CA GLU A 154 -11.79 4.31 13.75
C GLU A 154 -12.45 3.27 14.67
N LEU A 155 -12.11 3.30 15.96
CA LEU A 155 -12.99 2.74 16.97
C LEU A 155 -14.18 3.70 16.98
N GLU A 156 -15.32 3.28 16.44
CA GLU A 156 -16.57 3.99 16.66
C GLU A 156 -16.72 4.21 18.17
N GLY A 157 -16.65 5.47 18.59
CA GLY A 157 -16.90 5.91 19.96
C GLY A 157 -18.37 6.19 20.20
#